data_AF-A0A535JFM6-F1
#
_entry.id   AF-A0A535JFM6-F1
#
_cell.length_a   1.000
_cell.length_b   1.000
_cell.length_c   1.000
_cell.angle_alpha   90.00
_cell.angle_beta   90.00
_cell.angle_gamma   90.00
#
_symmetry.space_group_name_H-M   'P 1'
#
loop_
_entity.id
_entity.type
_entity.pdbx_description
1 polymer ?
#
loop_
_entity_poly.entity_id
_entity_poly.type
_entity_poly.pdbx_seq_one_letter_code
_entity_poly.pdbx_strand_id
1 'polypeptide(L)'
;MSRSIRLYIAACRRAGFDAARGASSVGAVAAPADRPDAEPVEARRMMNSLVFLPAYPELPVGSLARLAAAAAPTTLMNPRVAPRLRRA
;
A
#
# COMPACT_ATOMS: atom_id res chain seq x y z
N MET A 1 -3.44 0.52 13.64
CA MET A 1 -2.60 0.29 12.44
C MET A 1 -1.93 -1.07 12.53
N SER A 2 -2.02 -1.89 11.48
CA SER A 2 -1.44 -3.24 11.45
C SER A 2 0.09 -3.20 11.59
N ARG A 3 0.66 -4.14 12.36
CA ARG A 3 2.11 -4.29 12.52
C ARG A 3 2.79 -4.53 11.17
N SER A 4 2.18 -5.31 10.29
CA SER A 4 2.74 -5.64 8.97
C SER A 4 2.90 -4.42 8.07
N ILE A 5 1.93 -3.49 8.07
CA ILE A 5 2.00 -2.25 7.27
C ILE A 5 3.16 -1.35 7.73
N ARG A 6 3.37 -1.24 9.05
CA ARG A 6 4.50 -0.46 9.59
C ARG A 6 5.85 -1.04 9.20
N LEU A 7 5.99 -2.36 9.28
CA LEU A 7 7.23 -3.05 8.91
C LEU A 7 7.50 -2.90 7.41
N TYR A 8 6.46 -2.98 6.58
CA TYR A 8 6.55 -2.76 5.15
C TYR A 8 7.04 -1.35 4.81
N ILE A 9 6.42 -0.31 5.39
CA ILE A 9 6.84 1.08 5.22
C ILE A 9 8.31 1.27 5.64
N ALA A 10 8.69 0.72 6.80
CA ALA A 10 10.06 0.81 7.29
C ALA A 10 11.06 0.10 6.36
N ALA A 11 10.69 -1.06 5.78
CA ALA A 11 11.53 -1.77 4.85
C ALA A 11 11.75 -1.00 3.53
N CYS A 12 10.69 -0.42 2.97
CA CYS A 12 10.78 0.42 1.78
C CYS A 12 11.64 1.67 2.04
N ARG A 13 11.46 2.33 3.19
CA ARG A 13 12.27 3.50 3.58
C ARG A 13 13.75 3.16 3.75
N ARG A 14 14.08 2.01 4.36
CA ARG A 14 15.47 1.52 4.44
C ARG A 14 16.08 1.24 3.07
N ALA A 15 15.27 0.88 2.07
CA ALA A 15 15.71 0.66 0.71
C ALA A 15 15.83 1.96 -0.12
N GLY A 16 15.51 3.11 0.47
CA GLY A 16 15.60 4.44 -0.18
C GLY A 16 14.31 4.92 -0.83
N PHE A 17 13.17 4.28 -0.59
CA PHE A 17 11.88 4.66 -1.17
C PHE A 17 10.99 5.39 -0.17
N ASP A 18 10.34 6.47 -0.61
CA ASP A 18 9.37 7.21 0.20
C ASP A 18 8.02 6.49 0.26
N ALA A 19 7.94 5.44 1.08
CA ALA A 19 6.69 4.76 1.38
C ALA A 19 5.91 5.53 2.45
N ALA A 20 4.61 5.73 2.23
CA ALA A 20 3.72 6.46 3.13
C ALA A 20 2.37 5.76 3.34
N ARG A 21 1.74 5.99 4.49
CA ARG A 21 0.42 5.42 4.82
C ARG A 21 -0.74 6.15 4.14
N GLY A 22 -0.53 7.42 3.77
CA GLY A 22 -1.57 8.26 3.21
C GLY A 22 -0.98 9.17 2.14
N ALA A 23 -1.82 9.57 1.20
CA ALA A 23 -1.58 10.73 0.37
C ALA A 23 -2.38 11.91 0.96
N SER A 24 -1.84 13.12 0.84
CA SER A 24 -2.38 14.32 1.46
C SER A 24 -3.83 14.65 1.02
N SER A 25 -4.23 14.21 -0.17
CA SER A 25 -5.52 14.51 -0.80
C SER A 25 -6.37 13.27 -1.12
N VAL A 26 -5.88 12.05 -0.86
CA VAL A 26 -6.61 10.82 -1.19
C VAL A 26 -7.12 10.18 0.10
N GLY A 27 -8.44 10.16 0.27
CA GLY A 27 -9.10 9.64 1.44
C GLY A 27 -10.58 9.36 1.22
N ALA A 28 -11.18 8.64 2.15
CA ALA A 28 -12.63 8.45 2.16
C ALA A 28 -13.32 9.76 2.59
N VAL A 29 -14.22 10.26 1.76
CA VAL A 29 -14.99 11.48 2.03
C VAL A 29 -16.17 11.13 2.92
N ALA A 30 -16.31 11.81 4.06
CA ALA A 30 -17.42 11.59 4.99
C ALA A 30 -18.76 11.81 4.28
N ALA A 31 -19.79 11.06 4.71
CA ALA A 31 -21.11 11.28 4.18
C ALA A 31 -21.63 12.69 4.56
N PRO A 32 -22.46 13.32 3.70
CA PRO A 32 -23.24 14.49 4.10
C PRO A 32 -24.07 14.22 5.35
N ALA A 33 -24.30 15.24 6.17
CA ALA A 33 -24.98 15.09 7.47
C ALA A 33 -26.43 14.57 7.35
N ASP A 34 -27.09 14.84 6.23
CA ASP A 34 -28.45 14.39 5.90
C ASP A 34 -28.50 12.98 5.29
N ARG A 35 -27.34 12.35 5.04
CA ARG A 35 -27.21 11.01 4.43
C ARG A 35 -26.28 10.10 5.24
N PRO A 36 -26.57 9.82 6.53
CA PRO A 36 -25.71 8.96 7.36
C PRO A 36 -25.63 7.51 6.83
N ASP A 37 -26.59 7.09 6.02
CA ASP A 37 -26.60 5.80 5.31
C ASP A 37 -25.47 5.66 4.28
N ALA A 38 -24.96 6.77 3.76
CA ALA A 38 -23.91 6.81 2.75
C ALA A 38 -22.48 6.79 3.32
N GLU A 39 -22.31 6.49 4.61
CA GLU A 39 -21.01 6.50 5.27
C GLU A 39 -20.02 5.54 4.58
N PRO A 40 -18.81 5.98 4.21
CA PRO A 40 -17.91 5.23 3.33
C PRO A 40 -17.12 4.17 4.10
N VAL A 41 -17.80 3.27 4.80
CA VAL A 41 -17.21 2.25 5.67
C VAL A 41 -16.19 1.41 4.92
N GLU A 42 -16.56 0.91 3.74
CA GLU A 42 -15.69 0.05 2.93
C GLU A 42 -14.49 0.82 2.34
N ALA A 43 -14.70 2.05 1.87
CA ALA A 43 -13.58 2.88 1.41
C ALA A 43 -12.60 3.18 2.54
N ARG A 44 -13.07 3.47 3.77
CA ARG A 44 -12.20 3.65 4.94
C ARG A 44 -11.44 2.37 5.29
N ARG A 45 -12.10 1.21 5.24
CA ARG A 45 -11.47 -0.10 5.47
C ARG A 45 -10.36 -0.36 4.45
N MET A 46 -10.63 -0.12 3.17
CA MET A 46 -9.65 -0.21 2.09
C MET A 46 -8.47 0.74 2.34
N MET A 47 -8.73 2.04 2.52
CA MET A 47 -7.68 3.07 2.73
C MET A 47 -6.78 2.76 3.92
N ASN A 48 -7.32 2.14 4.99
CA ASN A 48 -6.54 1.72 6.16
C ASN A 48 -5.57 0.56 5.89
N SER A 49 -5.69 -0.10 4.74
CA SER A 49 -4.86 -1.22 4.32
C SER A 49 -3.86 -0.85 3.21
N LEU A 50 -3.85 0.40 2.75
CA LEU A 50 -2.99 0.87 1.67
C LEU A 50 -1.64 1.41 2.18
N VAL A 51 -0.64 1.28 1.31
CA VAL A 51 0.65 1.97 1.39
C VAL A 51 0.88 2.62 0.03
N PHE A 52 1.20 3.91 0.03
CA PHE A 52 1.55 4.69 -1.14
C PHE A 52 3.03 4.53 -1.42
N LEU A 53 3.37 4.24 -2.67
CA LEU A 53 4.72 3.91 -3.15
C LEU A 53 5.03 4.73 -4.40
N PRO A 54 6.29 5.15 -4.60
CA PRO A 54 6.68 5.87 -5.80
C PRO A 54 6.54 4.98 -7.05
N ALA A 55 5.89 5.49 -8.08
CA ALA A 55 5.68 4.82 -9.35
C ALA A 55 5.68 5.85 -10.50
N TYR A 56 6.77 6.60 -10.63
CA TYR A 56 6.91 7.68 -11.61
C TYR A 56 7.78 7.23 -12.80
N PRO A 57 7.57 7.79 -14.01
CA PRO A 57 8.39 7.46 -15.18
C PRO A 57 9.89 7.70 -14.99
N GLU A 58 10.26 8.65 -14.13
CA GLU A 58 11.64 9.06 -13.87
C GLU A 58 12.37 8.09 -12.91
N LEU A 59 11.67 7.08 -12.38
CA LEU A 59 12.31 6.08 -11.53
C LEU A 59 13.39 5.32 -12.31
N PRO A 60 14.60 5.17 -11.75
CA PRO A 60 15.65 4.40 -12.39
C PRO A 60 15.20 2.99 -12.74
N VAL A 61 15.69 2.46 -13.84
CA VAL A 61 15.43 1.07 -14.25
C VAL A 61 15.74 0.11 -13.10
N GLY A 62 14.82 -0.81 -12.84
CA GLY A 62 14.93 -1.78 -11.74
C GLY A 62 14.45 -1.27 -10.37
N SER A 63 14.04 0.00 -10.25
CA SER A 63 13.51 0.55 -8.98
C SER A 63 12.26 -0.18 -8.50
N LEU A 64 11.32 -0.51 -9.40
CA LEU A 64 10.12 -1.28 -9.05
C LEU A 64 10.47 -2.69 -8.55
N ALA A 65 11.46 -3.35 -9.15
CA ALA A 65 11.93 -4.66 -8.70
C ALA A 65 12.59 -4.59 -7.31
N ARG A 66 13.42 -3.55 -7.07
CA ARG A 66 14.02 -3.30 -5.75
C ARG A 66 12.96 -3.01 -4.67
N LEU A 67 11.93 -2.25 -5.03
CA LEU A 67 10.81 -1.93 -4.16
C LEU A 67 9.98 -3.19 -3.82
N ALA A 68 9.71 -4.04 -4.81
CA ALA A 68 9.09 -5.35 -4.58
C ALA A 68 9.96 -6.30 -3.72
N ALA A 69 11.28 -6.28 -3.88
CA ALA A 69 12.20 -7.07 -3.07
C ALA A 69 12.28 -6.58 -1.63
N ALA A 70 12.29 -5.26 -1.40
CA ALA A 70 12.27 -4.66 -0.05
C ALA A 70 11.01 -5.07 0.73
N ALA A 71 9.90 -5.31 0.03
CA ALA A 71 8.64 -5.79 0.56
C ALA A 71 8.60 -7.30 0.89
N ALA A 72 9.37 -8.12 0.16
CA ALA A 72 9.32 -9.58 0.20
C ALA A 72 9.46 -10.22 1.61
N PRO A 73 10.35 -9.77 2.52
CA PRO A 73 10.46 -10.38 3.85
C PRO A 73 9.22 -10.15 4.74
N THR A 74 8.33 -9.23 4.35
CA THR A 74 7.07 -8.96 5.08
C THR A 74 5.85 -9.60 4.39
N THR A 75 5.90 -9.76 3.06
CA THR A 75 4.81 -10.33 2.24
C THR A 75 4.67 -11.84 2.38
N LEU A 76 5.71 -12.56 2.82
CA LEU A 76 5.63 -14.00 3.15
C LEU A 76 4.66 -14.33 4.30
N MET A 77 4.12 -13.32 5.00
CA MET A 77 3.04 -13.50 5.98
C MET A 77 1.62 -13.40 5.38
N ASN A 78 1.47 -13.19 4.07
CA ASN A 78 0.17 -13.19 3.38
C ASN A 78 0.06 -14.38 2.40
N PRO A 79 -0.62 -15.48 2.79
CA PRO A 79 -0.73 -16.68 1.96
C PRO A 79 -1.51 -16.48 0.65
N ARG A 80 -2.15 -15.31 0.44
CA ARG A 80 -2.89 -15.00 -0.80
C ARG A 80 -2.03 -14.37 -1.90
N VAL A 81 -0.77 -14.01 -1.62
CA VAL A 81 0.15 -13.33 -2.56
C VAL A 81 1.32 -14.24 -3.00
N ALA A 82 1.18 -15.56 -2.85
CA ALA A 82 2.09 -16.49 -3.51
C ALA A 82 1.93 -16.38 -5.05
N PRO A 83 3.02 -16.33 -5.83
CA PRO A 83 2.94 -16.01 -7.24
C PRO A 83 2.26 -17.14 -8.03
N ARG A 84 1.14 -16.81 -8.70
CA ARG A 84 0.57 -17.61 -9.80
C ARG A 84 1.36 -17.49 -11.11
N LEU A 85 2.58 -16.95 -11.07
CA LEU A 85 3.46 -16.79 -12.23
C LEU A 85 4.29 -18.06 -12.47
N ARG A 86 3.62 -19.14 -12.88
CA ARG A 86 4.21 -20.25 -13.63
C ARG A 86 3.14 -20.86 -14.53
N ARG A 87 2.97 -20.28 -15.74
CA ARG A 87 2.55 -20.89 -17.02
C ARG A 87 1.92 -19.82 -17.92
N ALA A 88 2.75 -19.28 -18.79
CA ALA A 88 2.42 -18.86 -20.15
C ALA A 88 3.64 -19.23 -21.00
#